data_AF-A0A1B6KG54-F1
#
_entry.id   AF-A0A1B6KG54-F1
#
_cell.length_a   1.000
_cell.length_b   1.000
_cell.length_c   1.000
_cell.angle_alpha   90.00
_cell.angle_beta   90.00
_cell.angle_gamma   90.00
#
_symmetry.space_group_name_H-M   'P 1'
#
loop_
_entity.id
_entity.type
_entity.pdbx_description
1 polymer ?
#
loop_
_entity_poly.entity_id
_entity_poly.type
_entity_poly.pdbx_seq_one_letter_code
_entity_poly.pdbx_strand_id
1 'polypeptide(L)'
;LIMNSEKTQLLHFRISNKFSNSSHHSLEVLLDDSTVSPSGIVKFLGLILDENLNFHHHIEHVTKKISIGIFMLRMLRQTVSAEVLLSAYYGLIYPYLTYAVPVWGCESQRTLFLFRLQKKSTRVIFVLSRHQS
;
A
#
# COMPACT_ATOMS: atom_id res chain seq x y z
N LEU A 1 7.63 -27.09 -17.58
CA LEU A 1 6.64 -26.21 -16.91
C LEU A 1 5.99 -25.38 -18.02
N ILE A 2 4.68 -25.52 -18.22
CA ILE A 2 3.92 -24.71 -19.19
C ILE A 2 3.47 -23.43 -18.46
N MET A 3 3.87 -22.26 -18.96
CA MET A 3 3.57 -20.96 -18.37
C MET A 3 2.33 -20.38 -19.04
N ASN A 4 1.28 -20.08 -18.28
CA ASN A 4 0.09 -19.43 -18.83
C ASN A 4 0.38 -17.93 -19.02
N SER A 5 0.47 -17.50 -20.28
CA SER A 5 0.78 -16.11 -20.63
C SER A 5 -0.30 -15.12 -20.22
N GLU A 6 -1.59 -15.47 -20.29
CA GLU A 6 -2.70 -14.60 -19.86
C GLU A 6 -2.66 -14.28 -18.36
N LYS A 7 -2.14 -15.21 -17.55
CA LYS A 7 -2.00 -15.04 -16.09
C LYS A 7 -0.64 -14.50 -15.67
N THR A 8 0.28 -14.28 -16.60
CA THR A 8 1.65 -13.86 -16.30
C THR A 8 1.80 -12.36 -16.53
N GLN A 9 2.21 -11.64 -15.48
CA GLN A 9 2.53 -10.23 -15.57
C GLN A 9 4.03 -10.05 -15.34
N LEU A 10 4.68 -9.27 -16.20
CA LEU A 10 6.10 -8.95 -16.10
C LEU A 10 6.27 -7.56 -15.50
N LEU A 11 6.92 -7.50 -14.33
CA LEU A 11 7.37 -6.25 -13.73
C LEU A 11 8.89 -6.19 -13.81
N HIS A 12 9.42 -5.20 -14.51
CA HIS A 12 10.86 -4.98 -14.62
C HIS A 12 11.30 -3.98 -13.57
N PHE A 13 11.95 -4.45 -12.50
CA PHE A 13 12.44 -3.58 -11.44
C PHE A 13 13.60 -2.71 -11.92
N ARG A 14 13.49 -1.40 -11.66
CA ARG A 14 14.51 -0.40 -11.97
C ARG A 14 14.85 0.35 -10.69
N ILE A 15 16.02 0.06 -10.13
CA ILE A 15 16.55 0.89 -9.05
C ILE A 15 16.98 2.20 -9.71
N SER A 16 16.34 3.30 -9.32
CA SER A 16 16.63 4.63 -9.87
C SER A 16 18.10 4.99 -9.64
N ASN A 17 18.93 4.67 -10.63
CA ASN A 17 20.27 5.20 -10.74
C ASN A 17 20.12 6.36 -11.71
N LYS A 18 20.51 7.57 -11.30
CA LYS A 18 20.64 8.78 -12.14
C LYS A 18 21.67 8.61 -13.28
N PHE A 19 21.96 7.38 -13.67
CA PHE A 19 23.03 6.95 -14.55
C PHE A 19 22.43 6.01 -15.58
N SER A 20 21.75 6.59 -16.59
CA SER A 20 21.79 6.14 -17.98
C SER A 20 20.72 6.89 -18.78
N ASN A 21 21.15 7.92 -19.52
CA ASN A 21 20.44 8.45 -20.69
C ASN A 21 20.57 7.49 -21.89
N SER A 22 20.58 6.18 -21.68
CA SER A 22 20.97 5.22 -22.72
C SER A 22 19.91 4.13 -22.87
N SER A 23 19.29 4.17 -24.05
CA SER A 23 18.59 3.07 -24.75
C SER A 23 17.41 2.42 -24.02
N HIS A 24 16.20 2.76 -24.50
CA HIS A 24 14.97 2.02 -24.27
C HIS A 24 15.13 0.57 -24.76
N HIS A 25 15.55 -0.34 -23.88
CA HIS A 25 15.40 -1.77 -24.13
C HIS A 25 14.20 -2.25 -23.31
N SER A 26 13.04 -2.34 -23.97
CA SER A 26 11.92 -3.11 -23.43
C SER A 26 12.36 -4.57 -23.44
N LEU A 27 12.52 -5.15 -22.24
CA LEU A 27 12.67 -6.60 -22.10
C LEU A 27 11.31 -7.22 -22.44
N GLU A 28 11.11 -7.53 -23.71
CA GLU A 28 9.96 -8.29 -24.19
C GLU A 28 10.28 -9.78 -24.06
N VAL A 29 9.52 -10.46 -23.21
CA VAL A 29 9.67 -11.90 -23.01
C VAL A 29 8.62 -12.59 -23.86
N LEU A 30 9.08 -13.45 -24.77
CA LEU A 30 8.24 -14.30 -25.58
C LEU A 30 7.87 -15.54 -24.74
N LEU A 31 6.59 -15.65 -24.38
CA LEU A 31 6.03 -16.81 -23.68
C LEU A 31 5.07 -17.51 -24.65
N ASP A 32 5.45 -18.72 -25.06
CA ASP A 32 4.81 -19.50 -26.12
C ASP A 32 4.67 -18.66 -27.42
N ASP A 33 3.46 -18.23 -27.80
CA ASP A 33 3.19 -17.40 -28.99
C ASP A 33 2.81 -15.95 -28.64
N SER A 34 2.97 -15.54 -27.39
CA SER A 34 2.53 -14.24 -26.88
C SER A 34 3.67 -13.44 -26.28
N THR A 35 3.76 -12.17 -26.66
CA THR A 35 4.73 -11.22 -26.10
C THR A 35 4.15 -10.58 -24.84
N VAL A 36 4.82 -10.76 -23.71
CA VAL A 36 4.45 -10.09 -22.46
C VAL A 36 5.32 -8.85 -22.30
N SER A 37 4.72 -7.68 -22.48
CA SER A 37 5.37 -6.39 -22.27
C SER A 37 5.48 -6.06 -20.77
N PRO A 38 6.56 -5.42 -20.30
CA PRO A 38 6.67 -4.96 -18.93
C PRO A 38 5.54 -3.99 -18.57
N SER A 39 4.83 -4.26 -17.46
CA SER A 39 3.93 -3.28 -16.83
C SER A 39 4.72 -2.44 -15.83
N GLY A 40 4.49 -1.13 -15.79
CA GLY A 40 5.11 -0.26 -14.80
C GLY A 40 4.55 -0.46 -13.37
N ILE A 41 3.37 -1.08 -13.25
CA ILE A 41 2.67 -1.32 -11.99
C ILE A 41 2.04 -2.72 -12.02
N VAL A 42 2.16 -3.48 -10.93
CA VAL A 42 1.51 -4.79 -10.76
C VAL A 42 0.93 -4.93 -9.37
N LYS A 43 -0.21 -5.63 -9.27
CA LYS A 43 -0.76 -6.05 -7.99
C LYS A 43 -0.28 -7.46 -7.67
N PHE A 44 0.49 -7.63 -6.61
CA PHE A 44 1.03 -8.91 -6.19
C PHE A 44 0.72 -9.17 -4.72
N LEU A 45 -0.02 -10.25 -4.42
CA LEU A 45 -0.43 -10.64 -3.07
C LEU A 45 -1.07 -9.51 -2.24
N GLY A 46 -1.77 -8.57 -2.90
CA GLY A 46 -2.39 -7.42 -2.23
C GLY A 46 -1.50 -6.19 -2.09
N LEU A 47 -0.21 -6.28 -2.45
CA LEU A 47 0.67 -5.13 -2.65
C LEU A 47 0.52 -4.56 -4.06
N ILE A 48 0.78 -3.26 -4.20
CA ILE A 48 0.91 -2.59 -5.49
C ILE A 48 2.39 -2.27 -5.65
N LEU A 49 3.04 -2.96 -6.58
CA LEU A 49 4.48 -2.81 -6.84
C LEU A 49 4.66 -1.96 -8.08
N ASP A 50 5.48 -0.93 -7.95
CA ASP A 50 5.88 -0.06 -9.04
C ASP A 50 7.28 -0.48 -9.52
N GLU A 51 7.58 -0.30 -10.81
CA GLU A 51 8.90 -0.65 -11.39
C GLU A 51 10.07 -0.04 -10.61
N ASN A 52 9.87 1.17 -10.05
CA ASN A 52 10.89 1.90 -9.32
C ASN A 52 10.88 1.63 -7.80
N LEU A 53 10.06 0.69 -7.32
CA LEU A 53 9.90 0.36 -5.90
C LEU A 53 9.68 1.60 -5.00
N ASN A 54 8.99 2.61 -5.52
CA ASN A 54 8.67 3.84 -4.77
C ASN A 54 7.37 3.71 -3.95
N PHE A 55 6.61 2.64 -4.20
CA PHE A 55 5.35 2.28 -3.52
C PHE A 55 4.33 3.42 -3.45
N HIS A 56 4.36 4.37 -4.39
CA HIS A 56 3.48 5.53 -4.35
C HIS A 56 2.02 5.11 -4.39
N HIS A 57 1.70 4.27 -5.37
CA HIS A 57 0.35 3.80 -5.63
C HIS A 57 -0.14 2.92 -4.48
N HIS A 58 0.76 2.14 -3.86
CA HIS A 58 0.44 1.36 -2.68
C HIS A 58 0.10 2.26 -1.48
N ILE A 59 0.94 3.24 -1.16
CA ILE A 59 0.71 4.14 -0.02
C ILE A 59 -0.56 4.97 -0.21
N GLU A 60 -0.87 5.38 -1.44
CA GLU A 60 -2.13 6.07 -1.75
C GLU A 60 -3.34 5.15 -1.53
N HIS A 61 -3.25 3.88 -1.96
CA HIS A 61 -4.28 2.87 -1.72
C HIS A 61 -4.52 2.66 -0.22
N VAL A 62 -3.46 2.44 0.55
CA VAL A 62 -3.52 2.27 2.01
C VAL A 62 -4.09 3.52 2.68
N THR A 63 -3.68 4.71 2.26
CA THR A 63 -4.19 5.99 2.77
C THR A 63 -5.70 6.11 2.60
N LYS A 64 -6.23 5.76 1.42
CA LYS A 64 -7.67 5.77 1.13
C LYS A 64 -8.41 4.79 2.05
N LYS A 65 -7.90 3.58 2.22
CA LYS A 65 -8.49 2.55 3.10
C LYS A 65 -8.53 2.99 4.56
N ILE A 66 -7.43 3.53 5.07
CA ILE A 66 -7.35 4.04 6.46
C ILE A 66 -8.30 5.23 6.65
N SER A 67 -8.38 6.14 5.69
CA SER A 67 -9.27 7.30 5.77
C SER A 67 -10.75 6.89 5.88
N ILE A 68 -11.17 5.89 5.10
CA ILE A 68 -12.50 5.28 5.21
C ILE A 68 -12.67 4.61 6.58
N GLY A 69 -11.69 3.84 7.04
CA GLY A 69 -11.72 3.21 8.37
C GLY A 69 -11.87 4.23 9.50
N ILE A 70 -11.14 5.36 9.45
CA ILE A 70 -11.26 6.44 10.44
C ILE A 70 -12.66 7.05 10.41
N PHE A 71 -13.25 7.23 9.23
CA PHE A 71 -14.62 7.70 9.10
C PHE A 71 -15.61 6.72 9.74
N MET A 72 -15.49 5.43 9.46
CA MET A 72 -16.32 4.40 10.09
C MET A 72 -16.18 4.38 11.61
N LEU A 73 -14.96 4.46 12.14
CA LEU A 73 -14.72 4.55 13.59
C LEU A 73 -15.40 5.79 14.20
N ARG A 74 -15.39 6.94 13.51
CA ARG A 74 -16.07 8.15 13.98
C ARG A 74 -17.59 7.99 14.04
N MET A 75 -18.18 7.29 13.07
CA MET A 75 -19.60 7.00 13.07
C MET A 75 -19.97 6.02 14.18
N LEU A 76 -19.27 4.88 14.26
CA LEU A 76 -19.54 3.84 15.25
C LEU A 76 -19.38 4.34 16.68
N ARG A 77 -18.45 5.27 16.91
CA ARG A 77 -18.18 5.85 18.24
C ARG A 77 -19.41 6.42 18.94
N GLN A 78 -20.41 6.89 18.20
CA GLN A 78 -21.62 7.45 18.79
C GLN A 78 -22.54 6.37 19.40
N THR A 79 -22.27 5.10 19.12
CA THR A 79 -23.20 3.99 19.37
C THR A 79 -22.59 2.79 20.10
N VAL A 80 -21.26 2.63 20.09
CA VAL A 80 -20.60 1.42 20.64
C VAL A 80 -19.53 1.75 21.68
N SER A 81 -19.17 0.75 22.50
CA SER A 81 -18.11 0.87 23.50
C SER A 81 -16.71 0.97 22.88
N ALA A 82 -15.73 1.42 23.68
CA ALA A 82 -14.34 1.53 23.25
C ALA A 82 -13.72 0.18 22.82
N GLU A 83 -14.14 -0.93 23.44
CA GLU A 83 -13.67 -2.29 23.10
C GLU A 83 -14.13 -2.72 21.71
N VAL A 84 -15.38 -2.41 21.34
CA VAL A 84 -15.92 -2.67 20.01
C VAL A 84 -15.24 -1.78 18.97
N LEU A 85 -15.00 -0.51 19.29
CA LEU A 85 -14.22 0.40 18.45
C LEU A 85 -12.79 -0.11 18.21
N LEU A 86 -12.15 -0.65 19.24
CA LEU A 86 -10.81 -1.21 19.14
C LEU A 86 -10.80 -2.46 18.24
N SER A 87 -11.81 -3.32 18.39
CA SER A 87 -12.00 -4.47 17.51
C SER A 87 -12.21 -4.04 16.05
N ALA A 88 -13.03 -3.02 15.82
CA ALA A 88 -13.23 -2.43 14.50
C ALA A 88 -11.94 -1.83 13.92
N TYR A 89 -11.09 -1.21 14.74
CA TYR A 89 -9.77 -0.73 14.31
C TYR A 89 -8.87 -1.87 13.83
N TYR A 90 -8.81 -2.98 14.58
CA TYR A 90 -8.03 -4.15 14.20
C TYR A 90 -8.54 -4.85 12.93
N GLY A 91 -9.84 -4.75 12.63
CA GLY A 91 -10.40 -5.28 11.38
C GLY A 91 -10.27 -4.34 10.17
N LEU A 92 -10.47 -3.03 10.37
CA LEU A 92 -10.64 -2.07 9.27
C LEU A 92 -9.36 -1.31 8.90
N ILE A 93 -8.46 -1.11 9.86
CA ILE A 93 -7.30 -0.22 9.70
C ILE A 93 -6.00 -1.00 9.84
N TYR A 94 -5.85 -1.75 10.93
CA TYR A 94 -4.60 -2.42 11.28
C TYR A 94 -4.00 -3.30 10.16
N PRO A 95 -4.77 -4.12 9.41
CA PRO A 95 -4.20 -4.99 8.39
C PRO A 95 -3.52 -4.19 7.27
N TYR A 96 -4.07 -3.05 6.89
CA TYR A 96 -3.49 -2.18 5.86
C TYR A 96 -2.21 -1.47 6.34
N LEU A 97 -2.07 -1.28 7.65
CA LEU A 97 -0.89 -0.66 8.25
C LEU A 97 0.24 -1.63 8.54
N THR A 98 -0.03 -2.94 8.69
CA THR A 98 0.96 -3.93 9.13
C THR A 98 1.33 -4.94 8.07
N TYR A 99 0.43 -5.20 7.12
CA TYR A 99 0.70 -6.16 6.07
C TYR A 99 1.87 -5.71 5.19
N ALA A 100 2.91 -6.54 5.16
CA ALA A 100 4.12 -6.35 4.35
C ALA A 100 4.83 -4.99 4.50
N VAL A 101 4.69 -4.35 5.66
CA VAL A 101 5.39 -3.08 6.00
C VAL A 101 6.90 -3.11 5.74
N PRO A 102 7.65 -4.20 6.02
CA PRO A 102 9.08 -4.22 5.72
C PRO A 102 9.42 -3.97 4.24
N VAL A 103 8.46 -4.21 3.34
CA VAL A 103 8.61 -4.04 1.90
C VAL A 103 8.39 -2.58 1.49
N TRP A 104 7.29 -1.95 1.93
CA TRP A 104 6.88 -0.63 1.45
C TRP A 104 7.10 0.52 2.44
N GLY A 105 7.39 0.23 3.71
CA GLY A 105 7.51 1.21 4.79
C GLY A 105 8.81 2.01 4.82
N CYS A 106 9.73 1.77 3.87
CA CYS A 106 11.00 2.48 3.75
C CYS A 106 10.87 3.90 3.15
N GLU A 107 9.76 4.20 2.46
CA GLU A 107 9.49 5.55 1.95
C GLU A 107 9.19 6.49 3.12
N SER A 108 9.95 7.58 3.29
CA SER A 108 9.91 8.33 4.55
C SER A 108 8.74 9.31 4.66
N GLN A 109 8.41 10.08 3.62
CA GLN A 109 7.49 11.21 3.76
C GLN A 109 6.01 10.76 3.83
N ARG A 110 5.61 9.84 2.97
CA ARG A 110 4.24 9.33 2.90
C ARG A 110 3.99 8.28 3.97
N THR A 111 4.99 7.48 4.36
CA THR A 111 4.84 6.60 5.52
C THR A 111 4.67 7.40 6.81
N LEU A 112 5.37 8.54 6.97
CA LEU A 112 5.11 9.46 8.09
C LEU A 112 3.67 9.98 8.09
N PHE A 113 3.09 10.25 6.92
CA PHE A 113 1.67 10.61 6.81
C PHE A 113 0.73 9.47 7.26
N LEU A 114 1.03 8.23 6.88
CA LEU A 114 0.28 7.06 7.38
C LEU A 114 0.34 6.93 8.90
N PHE A 115 1.51 7.15 9.52
CA PHE A 115 1.64 7.19 10.98
C PHE A 115 0.80 8.30 11.62
N ARG A 116 0.69 9.47 10.98
CA ARG A 116 -0.21 10.54 11.46
C ARG A 116 -1.67 10.12 11.39
N LEU A 117 -2.08 9.40 10.35
CA LEU A 117 -3.42 8.82 10.24
C LEU A 117 -3.65 7.76 11.31
N GLN A 118 -2.69 6.88 11.56
CA GLN A 118 -2.76 5.90 12.64
C GLN A 118 -3.01 6.58 14.00
N LYS A 119 -2.23 7.61 14.34
CA LYS A 119 -2.43 8.41 15.56
C LYS A 119 -3.80 9.10 15.57
N LYS A 120 -4.34 9.47 14.41
CA LYS A 120 -5.69 10.05 14.31
C LYS A 120 -6.76 9.02 14.62
N SER A 121 -6.62 7.79 14.15
CA SER A 121 -7.54 6.69 14.51
C SER A 121 -7.51 6.39 16.01
N THR A 122 -6.34 6.28 16.64
CA THR A 122 -6.25 6.01 18.09
C THR A 122 -6.89 7.13 18.91
N ARG A 123 -6.71 8.40 18.52
CA ARG A 123 -7.41 9.53 19.15
C ARG A 123 -8.94 9.45 19.03
N VAL A 124 -9.47 8.93 17.92
CA VAL A 124 -10.92 8.73 17.76
C VAL A 124 -11.43 7.68 18.74
N ILE A 125 -10.67 6.60 18.95
CA ILE A 125 -11.05 5.50 19.84
C ILE A 125 -11.01 5.94 21.32
N PHE A 126 -9.91 6.56 21.73
CA PHE A 126 -9.64 6.88 23.15
C PHE A 126 -9.98 8.32 23.57
N VAL A 127 -10.48 9.16 22.66
CA VAL A 127 -10.84 10.57 22.95
C VAL A 127 -9.66 11.37 23.52
N LEU A 128 -8.46 11.14 22.97
CA LEU A 128 -7.25 11.80 23.45
C LEU A 128 -7.12 13.22 22.89
N SER A 129 -6.80 14.17 23.78
CA SER A 129 -6.57 15.58 23.46
C SER A 129 -5.32 15.78 22.59
N ARG A 130 -5.33 16.83 21.76
CA ARG A 130 -4.31 17.13 20.75
C ARG A 130 -2.90 17.40 21.31
N HIS A 131 -2.77 17.61 22.62
CA HIS A 131 -1.53 17.99 23.33
C HIS A 131 -0.92 16.91 24.22
N GLN A 132 -1.50 15.70 24.30
CA GLN A 132 -0.91 14.59 25.04
C GLN A 132 -0.34 13.55 24.06
N SER A 133 0.90 13.77 23.59
CA SER A 133 1.74 12.72 22.96
C SER A 133 3.19 13.16 22.84
#